data_AF-A0A0F9WG31-F1
#
_entry.id   AF-A0A0F9WG31-F1
#
_cell.length_a   1.000
_cell.length_b   1.000
_cell.length_c   1.000
_cell.angle_alpha   90.00
_cell.angle_beta   90.00
_cell.angle_gamma   90.00
#
_symmetry.space_group_name_H-M   'P 1'
#
loop_
_entity.id
_entity.type
_entity.pdbx_description
1 polymer ?
#
loop_
_entity_poly.entity_id
_entity_poly.type
_entity_poly.pdbx_seq_one_letter_code
_entity_poly.pdbx_strand_id
1 'polypeptide(L)' 'MVQWAIMILGGLSIWLIARKSKWGYILGLASEPFWIITAIQHKQWGILVLCVWYAYAYGLGLKNNWQAKEAGQ' A
#
# COMPACT_ATOMS: atom_id res chain seq x y z
N MET A 1 -15.37 -8.10 -7.34
CA MET A 1 -14.89 -6.74 -7.65
C MET A 1 -13.70 -6.33 -6.77
N VAL A 2 -13.81 -6.45 -5.43
CA VAL A 2 -12.72 -6.10 -4.48
C VAL A 2 -11.39 -6.81 -4.76
N GLN A 3 -11.42 -8.10 -5.14
CA GLN A 3 -10.22 -8.89 -5.45
C GLN A 3 -9.42 -8.34 -6.65
N TRP A 4 -10.10 -7.83 -7.68
CA TRP A 4 -9.44 -7.21 -8.83
C TRP A 4 -8.76 -5.90 -8.45
N ALA A 5 -9.41 -5.10 -7.59
CA ALA A 5 -8.81 -3.88 -7.06
C ALA A 5 -7.56 -4.18 -6.22
N ILE A 6 -7.60 -5.21 -5.37
CA ILE A 6 -6.43 -5.70 -4.62
C ILE A 6 -5.29 -6.07 -5.56
N MET A 7 -5.56 -6.88 -6.58
CA MET A 7 -4.55 -7.34 -7.53
C MET A 7 -3.91 -6.18 -8.30
N ILE A 8 -4.73 -5.28 -8.85
CA ILE A 8 -4.24 -4.17 -9.67
C ILE A 8 -3.51 -3.13 -8.80
N LEU A 9 -4.12 -2.67 -7.70
CA LEU A 9 -3.52 -1.63 -6.85
C LEU A 9 -2.30 -2.16 -6.10
N GLY A 10 -2.41 -3.34 -5.48
CA GLY A 10 -1.31 -3.97 -4.76
C GLY A 10 -0.17 -4.39 -5.70
N GLY A 11 -0.49 -4.97 -6.85
CA GLY A 11 0.51 -5.35 -7.85
C GLY A 11 1.25 -4.13 -8.44
N LEU A 12 0.51 -3.09 -8.84
CA LEU A 12 1.11 -1.85 -9.33
C LEU A 12 1.89 -1.11 -8.24
N SER A 13 1.44 -1.17 -6.99
CA SER A 13 2.15 -0.60 -5.85
C SER A 13 3.56 -1.17 -5.74
N ILE A 14 3.68 -2.50 -5.66
CA ILE A 14 4.97 -3.18 -5.53
C ILE A 14 5.85 -2.91 -6.75
N TRP A 15 5.29 -2.98 -7.96
CA TRP A 15 6.03 -2.70 -9.19
C TRP A 15 6.60 -1.27 -9.22
N LEU A 16 5.82 -0.27 -8.82
CA LEU A 16 6.27 1.13 -8.78
C LEU A 16 7.28 1.39 -7.66
N ILE A 17 7.13 0.74 -6.50
CA ILE A 17 8.13 0.79 -5.41
C ILE A 17 9.47 0.25 -5.91
N ALA A 18 9.48 -0.88 -6.62
CA ALA A 18 10.69 -1.44 -7.21
C ALA A 18 11.36 -0.49 -8.22
N ARG A 19 10.59 0.38 -8.88
CA ARG A 19 11.08 1.44 -9.78
C ARG A 19 11.40 2.76 -9.07
N LYS A 20 11.48 2.77 -7.74
CA LYS A 20 11.72 3.97 -6.91
C LYS A 20 10.70 5.10 -7.15
N SER A 21 9.48 4.74 -7.57
CA SER A 21 8.41 5.70 -7.79
C SER A 21 7.58 5.89 -6.54
N LYS A 22 7.42 7.13 -6.09
CA LYS A 22 6.58 7.48 -4.94
C LYS A 22 5.11 7.04 -5.09
N TRP A 23 4.64 6.95 -6.34
CA TRP A 23 3.29 6.49 -6.66
C TRP A 23 3.03 5.07 -6.20
N GLY A 24 4.08 4.26 -6.06
CA GLY A 24 3.96 2.91 -5.52
C GLY A 24 3.43 2.91 -4.08
N TYR A 25 3.90 3.83 -3.23
CA TYR A 25 3.38 3.97 -1.85
C TYR A 25 1.94 4.50 -1.81
N ILE A 26 1.58 5.40 -2.73
CA ILE A 26 0.21 5.92 -2.85
C ILE A 26 -0.77 4.81 -3.27
N LEU A 27 -0.41 4.01 -4.28
CA LEU A 27 -1.23 2.88 -4.70
C LEU A 27 -1.30 1.79 -3.63
N GLY A 28 -0.22 1.60 -2.86
CA GLY A 28 -0.19 0.69 -1.72
C GLY A 28 -1.23 1.08 -0.67
N LEU A 29 -1.20 2.35 -0.22
CA LEU A 29 -2.21 2.91 0.69
C LEU A 29 -3.64 2.80 0.13
N ALA A 30 -3.82 3.06 -1.16
CA ALA A 30 -5.13 2.93 -1.81
C ALA A 30 -5.62 1.47 -1.87
N SER A 31 -4.72 0.48 -1.82
CA SER A 31 -5.06 -0.95 -1.81
C SER A 31 -5.54 -1.44 -0.44
N GLU A 32 -5.09 -0.84 0.66
CA GLU A 32 -5.39 -1.27 2.03
C GLU A 32 -6.89 -1.32 2.38
N PRO A 33 -7.75 -0.34 2.01
CA PRO A 33 -9.19 -0.43 2.24
C PRO A 33 -9.83 -1.69 1.65
N PHE A 34 -9.36 -2.13 0.48
CA PHE A 34 -9.90 -3.32 -0.20
C PHE A 34 -9.47 -4.60 0.52
N TRP A 35 -8.22 -4.66 0.99
CA TRP A 35 -7.73 -5.74 1.83
C TRP A 35 -8.47 -5.81 3.17
N ILE A 36 -8.71 -4.66 3.82
CA ILE A 36 -9.45 -4.57 5.08
C ILE A 36 -10.89 -5.09 4.92
N ILE A 37 -11.61 -4.65 3.88
CA ILE A 37 -12.98 -5.14 3.59
C ILE A 37 -12.97 -6.66 3.42
N THR A 38 -12.03 -7.19 2.64
CA THR A 38 -11.89 -8.63 2.40
C THR A 38 -11.59 -9.38 3.70
N ALA A 39 -10.65 -8.88 4.51
CA ALA A 39 -10.23 -9.51 5.75
C ALA A 39 -11.38 -9.60 6.76
N ILE A 40 -12.18 -8.53 6.90
CA ILE A 40 -13.34 -8.52 7.79
C ILE A 40 -14.41 -9.52 7.30
N GLN A 41 -14.74 -9.51 6.00
CA GLN A 41 -15.74 -10.41 5.43
C GLN A 41 -15.39 -11.89 5.61
N HIS A 42 -14.10 -12.22 5.57
CA HIS A 42 -13.60 -13.60 5.67
C HIS A 42 -13.05 -13.95 7.07
N LYS A 43 -13.23 -13.07 8.06
CA LYS A 43 -12.72 -13.23 9.45
C LYS A 43 -11.20 -13.50 9.53
N GLN A 44 -10.44 -12.91 8.62
CA GLN A 44 -8.98 -13.05 8.54
C GLN A 44 -8.28 -12.00 9.42
N TRP A 45 -8.34 -12.18 10.74
CA TRP A 45 -7.80 -11.20 11.70
C TRP A 45 -6.30 -10.95 11.55
N GLY A 46 -5.53 -11.99 11.20
CA GLY A 46 -4.08 -11.83 10.92
C GLY A 46 -3.81 -10.92 9.73
N ILE A 47 -4.63 -11.03 8.67
CA ILE A 47 -4.54 -10.14 7.49
C ILE A 47 -4.95 -8.72 7.88
N LEU A 48 -5.97 -8.56 8.72
CA LEU A 48 -6.39 -7.23 9.18
C LEU A 48 -5.27 -6.49 9.92
N VAL A 49 -4.54 -7.17 10.81
CA VAL A 49 -3.36 -6.60 11.48
C VAL A 49 -2.26 -6.25 10.47
N LEU A 50 -2.02 -7.12 9.48
CA LEU A 50 -1.06 -6.84 8.41
C LEU A 50 -1.45 -5.61 7.59
N CYS A 51 -2.74 -5.37 7.33
CA CYS A 51 -3.18 -4.18 6.60
C CYS A 51 -2.83 -2.89 7.36
N VAL A 52 -3.00 -2.88 8.69
CA VAL A 52 -2.60 -1.74 9.53
C VAL A 52 -1.09 -1.53 9.47
N TRP A 53 -0.32 -2.61 9.53
CA TRP A 53 1.13 -2.55 9.41
C TRP A 53 1.58 -2.04 8.04
N TYR A 54 0.97 -2.52 6.95
CA TYR A 54 1.28 -2.09 5.59
C TYR A 54 0.86 -0.65 5.34
N ALA A 55 -0.30 -0.22 5.83
CA ALA A 55 -0.69 1.18 5.78
C ALA A 55 0.34 2.08 6.46
N TYR A 56 0.85 1.68 7.62
CA TYR A 56 1.93 2.39 8.31
C TYR A 56 3.23 2.41 7.49
N ALA A 57 3.66 1.26 6.98
CA ALA A 57 4.89 1.13 6.18
C ALA A 57 4.83 1.94 4.87
N TYR A 58 3.70 1.91 4.16
CA TYR A 58 3.51 2.72 2.96
C TYR A 58 3.48 4.22 3.29
N GLY A 59 2.86 4.62 4.41
CA GLY A 59 2.89 6.00 4.90
C GLY A 59 4.31 6.49 5.18
N LEU A 60 5.14 5.68 5.85
CA LEU A 60 6.56 5.96 6.07
C LEU A 60 7.32 6.08 4.75
N GLY A 61 7.14 5.12 3.84
CA GLY A 61 7.81 5.12 2.54
C GLY A 61 7.44 6.34 1.68
N LEU A 62 6.17 6.76 1.73
CA LEU A 62 5.70 7.98 1.06
C LEU A 62 6.36 9.24 1.66
N LYS A 63 6.40 9.35 3.00
CA LYS A 63 7.06 10.46 3.69
C LYS A 63 8.55 10.54 3.35
N ASN A 64 9.27 9.42 3.41
CA ASN A 64 10.70 9.38 3.12
C ASN A 64 11.01 9.75 1.66
N ASN A 65 10.20 9.27 0.71
CA ASN A 65 10.37 9.63 -0.71
C ASN A 65 10.01 11.08 -0.99
N TRP A 66 9.04 11.64 -0.26
CA TRP A 66 8.71 13.05 -0.36
C TRP A 66 9.85 13.92 0.15
N GLN A 67 10.40 13.60 1.33
CA GLN A 67 11.54 14.31 1.93
C GLN A 67 12.82 14.18 1.11
N ALA A 68 13.10 13.01 0.51
CA ALA A 68 14.25 12.84 -0.37
C ALA A 68 14.17 13.72 -1.63
N LYS A 69 12.96 13.91 -2.17
CA LYS A 69 12.74 14.81 -3.30
C LYS A 69 12.90 16.29 -2.91
N GLU A 70 12.44 16.67 -1.72
CA GLU A 70 12.62 18.03 -1.18
C GLU A 70 14.10 18.34 -0.88
N ALA A 71 14.89 17.32 -0.52
CA ALA A 71 16.32 17.43 -0.26
C ALA A 71 17.21 17.49 -1.53
N GLY A 72 16.63 17.43 -2.73
CA GLY A 72 17.35 17.68 -3.99
C GLY A 72 18.41 16.64 -4.36
N GLN A 73 18.18 15.35 -4.04
CA GLN A 73 18.96 14.23 -4.60
C GLN A 73 18.36 13.71 -5.91
#